data_AF-A0A7V2ZHB1-F1
#
_entry.id   AF-A0A7V2ZHB1-F1
#
_cell.length_a   1.000
_cell.length_b   1.000
_cell.length_c   1.000
_cell.angle_alpha   90.00
_cell.angle_beta   90.00
_cell.angle_gamma   90.00
#
_symmetry.space_group_name_H-M   'P 1'
#
loop_
_entity.id
_entity.type
_entity.pdbx_description
1 polymer ?
#
loop_
_entity_poly.entity_id
_entity_poly.type
_entity_poly.pdbx_seq_one_letter_code
_entity_poly.pdbx_strand_id
1 'polypeptide(L)'
;MVDDDPFVRFKDKPYIIIAEVKRSLCSLNGPWTEPEKENLQRVLQAIGTFPEDQVETVAKSIYTSGMFSNTAYYVTLACFGETRNSDISKNFPNIPQILWDKVLTFIYKRFRTYRDQKSSHGQWDEAGRNLWNCVWQNRDLDTFKQAIRITVR
;
A
#
# COMPACT_ATOMS: atom_id res chain seq x y z
N MET A 1 8.44 -8.78 15.75
CA MET A 1 8.32 -8.51 14.31
C MET A 1 8.23 -7.01 14.15
N VAL A 2 9.07 -6.44 13.29
CA VAL A 2 9.04 -5.01 12.97
C VAL A 2 8.06 -4.84 11.80
N ASP A 3 7.27 -3.78 11.81
CA ASP A 3 6.43 -3.45 10.67
C ASP A 3 7.31 -3.08 9.46
N ASP A 4 6.74 -3.18 8.26
CA ASP A 4 7.51 -3.08 7.02
C ASP A 4 8.13 -1.69 6.82
N ASP A 5 9.41 -1.66 6.43
CA ASP A 5 10.21 -0.42 6.30
C ASP A 5 9.51 0.75 5.57
N PRO A 6 8.80 0.52 4.44
CA PRO A 6 8.09 1.58 3.74
C PRO A 6 6.99 2.28 4.54
N PHE A 7 6.55 1.69 5.66
CA PHE A 7 5.45 2.17 6.52
C PHE A 7 5.93 2.70 7.87
N VAL A 8 7.19 2.48 8.26
CA VAL A 8 7.74 2.90 9.56
C VAL A 8 8.79 4.01 9.45
N ARG A 9 9.06 4.48 8.23
CA ARG A 9 10.09 5.48 7.94
C ARG A 9 9.83 6.84 8.58
N PHE A 10 8.56 7.24 8.72
CA PHE A 10 8.15 8.51 9.31
C PHE A 10 7.33 8.24 10.56
N LYS A 11 7.84 8.63 11.72
CA LYS A 11 7.22 8.37 13.05
C LYS A 11 6.89 9.66 13.81
N ASP A 12 7.49 10.75 13.39
CA ASP A 12 7.39 12.09 13.96
C ASP A 12 6.19 12.89 13.42
N LYS A 13 5.55 12.42 12.35
CA LYS A 13 4.41 13.06 11.71
C LYS A 13 3.50 12.05 11.02
N PRO A 14 2.20 12.37 10.83
CA PRO A 14 1.31 11.53 10.07
C PRO A 14 1.84 11.22 8.67
N TYR A 15 1.74 9.94 8.33
CA TYR A 15 2.15 9.41 7.04
C TYR A 15 0.93 8.87 6.29
N ILE A 16 0.57 9.57 5.22
CA ILE A 16 -0.57 9.26 4.37
C ILE A 16 -0.05 8.57 3.10
N ILE A 17 -0.66 7.43 2.75
CA ILE A 17 -0.31 6.67 1.56
C ILE A 17 -1.55 6.51 0.70
N ILE A 18 -1.46 6.96 -0.55
CA ILE A 18 -2.47 6.74 -1.58
C ILE A 18 -1.99 5.54 -2.41
N ALA A 19 -2.66 4.41 -2.26
CA ALA A 19 -2.21 3.14 -2.82
C ALA A 19 -2.99 2.77 -4.10
N GLU A 20 -2.26 2.48 -5.17
CA GLU A 20 -2.79 1.79 -6.35
C GLU A 20 -2.48 0.29 -6.25
N VAL A 21 -3.50 -0.55 -6.42
CA VAL A 21 -3.37 -2.01 -6.23
C VAL A 21 -3.56 -2.74 -7.55
N LYS A 22 -2.49 -3.40 -8.04
CA LYS A 22 -2.51 -4.23 -9.24
C LYS A 22 -2.23 -5.69 -8.91
N ARG A 23 -2.74 -6.60 -9.73
CA ARG A 23 -2.40 -8.04 -9.61
C ARG A 23 -0.98 -8.33 -10.10
N SER A 24 -0.56 -7.74 -11.22
CA SER A 24 0.70 -8.09 -11.91
C SER A 24 1.75 -6.98 -11.80
N LEU A 25 1.90 -6.12 -12.81
CA LEU A 25 2.91 -5.08 -12.80
C LEU A 25 2.52 -3.96 -11.84
N CYS A 26 3.43 -3.54 -10.96
CA CYS A 26 3.29 -2.31 -10.18
C CYS A 26 3.12 -1.12 -11.13
N SER A 27 1.96 -0.47 -11.12
CA SER A 27 1.72 0.72 -11.96
C SER A 27 0.81 1.70 -11.26
N LEU A 28 0.82 2.94 -11.74
CA LEU A 28 -0.11 3.99 -11.35
C LEU A 28 -1.07 4.23 -12.51
N ASN A 29 -2.36 4.36 -12.22
CA ASN A 29 -3.33 4.72 -13.25
C ASN A 29 -3.25 6.22 -13.57
N GLY A 30 -3.76 6.57 -14.76
CA GLY A 30 -3.94 7.95 -15.23
C GLY A 30 -4.44 8.92 -14.15
N PRO A 31 -5.46 8.60 -13.34
CA PRO A 31 -5.92 9.47 -12.26
C PRO A 31 -4.84 10.03 -11.34
N TRP A 32 -3.77 9.28 -11.07
CA TRP A 32 -2.68 9.68 -10.19
C TRP A 32 -1.56 10.42 -10.91
N THR A 33 -1.55 10.41 -12.24
CA THR A 33 -0.46 10.93 -13.08
C THR A 33 -0.90 12.02 -14.05
N GLU A 34 -2.20 12.29 -14.13
CA GLU A 34 -2.85 13.25 -15.04
C GLU A 34 -3.38 14.46 -14.24
N PRO A 35 -2.59 15.55 -14.12
CA PRO A 35 -2.96 16.72 -13.34
C PRO A 35 -4.28 17.37 -13.78
N GLU A 36 -4.59 17.30 -15.07
CA GLU A 36 -5.81 17.85 -15.67
C GLU A 36 -7.09 17.17 -15.18
N LYS A 37 -6.98 15.98 -14.57
CA LYS A 37 -8.13 15.28 -13.98
C LYS A 37 -8.35 15.61 -12.52
N GLU A 38 -7.42 16.29 -11.85
CA GLU A 38 -7.53 16.79 -10.47
C GLU A 38 -7.93 15.73 -9.42
N ASN A 39 -7.59 14.46 -9.63
CA ASN A 39 -7.98 13.40 -8.67
C ASN A 39 -7.24 13.53 -7.35
N LEU A 40 -5.99 13.99 -7.36
CA LEU A 40 -5.25 14.20 -6.13
C LEU A 40 -5.88 15.31 -5.29
N GLN A 41 -6.35 16.39 -5.90
CA GLN A 41 -7.07 17.47 -5.23
C GLN A 41 -8.33 16.93 -4.55
N ARG A 42 -9.16 16.17 -5.27
CA ARG A 42 -10.37 15.57 -4.70
C ARG A 42 -10.07 14.65 -3.52
N VAL A 43 -9.04 13.81 -3.63
CA VAL A 43 -8.63 12.92 -2.53
C VAL A 43 -8.10 13.72 -1.34
N LEU A 44 -7.23 14.71 -1.57
CA LEU A 44 -6.67 15.55 -0.50
C LEU A 44 -7.77 16.33 0.25
N GLN A 45 -8.76 16.85 -0.48
CA GLN A 45 -9.94 17.49 0.10
C GLN A 45 -10.78 16.50 0.91
N ALA A 46 -11.03 15.29 0.39
CA ALA A 46 -11.81 14.27 1.07
C ALA A 46 -11.14 13.75 2.34
N ILE A 47 -9.80 13.65 2.36
CA ILE A 47 -9.05 13.31 3.57
C ILE A 47 -9.14 14.47 4.60
N GLY A 48 -9.20 15.71 4.14
CA GLY A 48 -9.40 16.89 5.01
C GLY A 48 -8.17 17.28 5.83
N THR A 49 -6.97 16.79 5.47
CA THR A 49 -5.73 17.06 6.21
C THR A 49 -5.14 18.45 5.91
N PHE A 50 -5.45 19.02 4.75
CA PHE A 50 -4.82 20.25 4.25
C PHE A 50 -5.82 21.40 4.20
N PRO A 51 -5.41 22.63 4.57
CA PRO A 51 -6.14 23.84 4.22
C PRO A 51 -6.40 23.91 2.70
N GLU A 52 -7.55 24.48 2.32
CA GLU A 52 -8.00 24.52 0.92
C GLU A 52 -6.98 25.21 0.00
N ASP A 53 -6.33 26.26 0.48
CA ASP A 53 -5.28 27.02 -0.22
C ASP A 53 -3.97 26.22 -0.41
N GLN A 54 -3.78 25.13 0.32
CA GLN A 54 -2.60 24.27 0.21
C GLN A 54 -2.81 23.05 -0.69
N VAL A 55 -4.06 22.65 -0.94
CA VAL A 55 -4.40 21.43 -1.70
C VAL A 55 -3.69 21.40 -3.05
N GLU A 56 -3.72 22.50 -3.78
CA GLU A 56 -3.13 22.58 -5.12
C GLU A 56 -1.60 22.44 -5.10
N THR A 57 -0.95 23.05 -4.11
CA THR A 57 0.50 22.94 -3.94
C THR A 57 0.91 21.50 -3.61
N VAL A 58 0.15 20.84 -2.74
CA VAL A 58 0.39 19.44 -2.34
C VAL A 58 0.15 18.50 -3.53
N ALA A 59 -0.96 18.64 -4.24
CA ALA A 59 -1.31 17.84 -5.40
C ALA A 59 -0.23 17.94 -6.48
N LYS A 60 0.22 19.15 -6.81
CA LYS A 60 1.29 19.39 -7.79
C LYS A 60 2.60 18.69 -7.42
N SER A 61 2.99 18.72 -6.14
CA SER A 61 4.17 18.01 -5.65
C SER A 61 4.05 16.51 -5.87
N ILE A 62 2.88 15.95 -5.56
CA ILE A 62 2.62 14.51 -5.68
C ILE A 62 2.56 14.10 -7.16
N TYR A 63 1.92 14.88 -8.05
CA TYR A 63 1.93 14.60 -9.50
C TYR A 63 3.34 14.58 -10.08
N THR A 64 4.22 15.47 -9.61
CA THR A 64 5.57 15.63 -10.16
C THR A 64 6.55 14.59 -9.62
N SER A 65 6.46 14.26 -8.33
CA SER A 65 7.49 13.48 -7.62
C SER A 65 6.99 12.21 -6.96
N GLY A 66 5.67 11.98 -6.97
CA GLY A 66 5.03 10.89 -6.24
C GLY A 66 4.85 11.14 -4.75
N MET A 67 5.24 12.32 -4.25
CA MET A 67 5.16 12.64 -2.83
C MET A 67 5.02 14.13 -2.50
N PHE A 68 4.68 14.37 -1.23
CA PHE A 68 4.77 15.66 -0.58
C PHE A 68 5.24 15.46 0.87
N SER A 69 6.05 16.38 1.38
CA SER A 69 6.52 16.33 2.76
C SER A 69 6.76 17.73 3.31
N ASN A 70 6.23 18.03 4.48
CA ASN A 70 6.56 19.23 5.26
C ASN A 70 6.77 18.86 6.75
N THR A 71 6.76 19.84 7.65
CA THR A 71 6.90 19.57 9.10
C THR A 71 5.68 18.85 9.69
N ALA A 72 4.50 19.01 9.10
CA ALA A 72 3.25 18.47 9.63
C ALA A 72 2.90 17.09 9.07
N TYR A 73 3.24 16.79 7.81
CA TYR A 73 2.77 15.61 7.10
C TYR A 73 3.81 15.01 6.16
N TYR A 74 3.62 13.74 5.83
CA TYR A 74 4.22 13.10 4.68
C TYR A 74 3.12 12.39 3.90
N VAL A 75 3.04 12.63 2.59
CA VAL A 75 2.07 12.02 1.68
C VAL A 75 2.83 11.38 0.53
N THR A 76 2.48 10.15 0.17
CA THR A 76 3.08 9.51 -1.01
C THR A 76 2.09 8.63 -1.75
N LEU A 77 2.30 8.50 -3.06
CA LEU A 77 1.74 7.41 -3.84
C LEU A 77 2.51 6.12 -3.52
N ALA A 78 1.83 4.98 -3.51
CA ALA A 78 2.45 3.66 -3.50
C ALA A 78 1.73 2.75 -4.51
N CYS A 79 2.44 1.77 -5.05
CA CYS A 79 1.82 0.77 -5.91
C CYS A 79 2.14 -0.66 -5.47
N PHE A 80 1.15 -1.53 -5.64
CA PHE A 80 1.23 -2.95 -5.31
C PHE A 80 1.13 -3.80 -6.58
N GLY A 81 1.88 -4.91 -6.60
CA GLY A 81 1.94 -5.82 -7.75
C GLY A 81 2.79 -7.07 -7.49
N GLU A 82 2.77 -8.02 -8.40
CA GLU A 82 3.67 -9.18 -8.41
C GLU A 82 5.09 -8.79 -8.81
N THR A 83 5.24 -7.86 -9.78
CA THR A 83 6.54 -7.47 -10.33
C THR A 83 6.76 -5.96 -10.27
N ARG A 84 8.04 -5.58 -10.13
CA ARG A 84 8.45 -4.17 -10.18
C ARG A 84 8.34 -3.63 -11.60
N ASN A 85 8.05 -2.35 -11.68
CA ASN A 85 8.05 -1.57 -12.91
C ASN A 85 9.23 -0.60 -12.90
N SER A 86 10.11 -0.74 -13.89
CA SER A 86 11.29 0.12 -14.07
C SER A 86 10.91 1.57 -14.35
N ASP A 87 9.78 1.82 -15.02
CA ASP A 87 9.36 3.17 -15.37
C ASP A 87 8.93 3.94 -14.13
N ILE A 88 8.26 3.29 -13.19
CA ILE A 88 7.96 3.87 -11.88
C ILE A 88 9.24 4.17 -11.13
N SER A 89 10.21 3.26 -11.09
CA SER A 89 11.50 3.50 -10.43
C SER A 89 12.27 4.68 -11.04
N LYS A 90 12.15 4.86 -12.36
CA LYS A 90 12.83 5.92 -13.10
C LYS A 90 12.16 7.28 -12.91
N ASN A 91 10.83 7.33 -13.07
CA ASN A 91 10.07 8.58 -13.07
C ASN A 91 9.72 9.03 -11.65
N PHE A 92 9.56 8.06 -10.73
CA PHE A 92 9.15 8.29 -9.35
C PHE A 92 9.98 7.43 -8.38
N PRO A 93 11.29 7.71 -8.23
CA PRO A 93 12.21 6.85 -7.48
C PRO A 93 11.85 6.67 -6.00
N ASN A 94 11.05 7.57 -5.45
CA ASN A 94 10.63 7.53 -4.05
C ASN A 94 9.29 6.82 -3.82
N ILE A 95 8.56 6.44 -4.87
CA ILE A 95 7.28 5.73 -4.74
C ILE A 95 7.57 4.28 -4.34
N PRO A 96 7.03 3.81 -3.20
CA PRO A 96 7.15 2.42 -2.82
C PRO A 96 6.44 1.50 -3.81
N GLN A 97 7.18 0.53 -4.34
CA GLN A 97 6.61 -0.60 -5.09
C GLN A 97 6.61 -1.83 -4.18
N ILE A 98 5.42 -2.23 -3.74
CA ILE A 98 5.22 -3.26 -2.71
C ILE A 98 4.76 -4.55 -3.38
N LEU A 99 5.59 -5.58 -3.27
CA LEU A 99 5.35 -6.84 -3.97
C LEU A 99 4.41 -7.77 -3.21
N TRP A 100 3.52 -8.47 -3.92
CA TRP A 100 2.63 -9.46 -3.32
C TRP A 100 3.37 -10.55 -2.56
N ASP A 101 4.50 -11.02 -3.09
CA ASP A 101 5.37 -11.96 -2.40
C ASP A 101 5.75 -11.47 -0.99
N LYS A 102 6.08 -10.19 -0.87
CA LYS A 102 6.44 -9.54 0.39
C LYS A 102 5.24 -9.42 1.31
N VAL A 103 4.09 -8.96 0.80
CA VAL A 103 2.83 -8.83 1.56
C VAL A 103 2.38 -10.17 2.13
N LEU A 104 2.36 -11.22 1.30
CA LEU A 104 1.96 -12.56 1.72
C LEU A 104 2.93 -13.14 2.74
N THR A 105 4.23 -12.92 2.55
CA THR A 105 5.25 -13.29 3.55
C THR A 105 5.01 -12.61 4.89
N PHE A 106 4.69 -11.31 4.88
CA PHE A 106 4.38 -10.56 6.09
C PHE A 106 3.14 -11.11 6.79
N ILE A 107 2.04 -11.32 6.06
CA ILE A 107 0.78 -11.85 6.59
C ILE A 107 0.99 -13.22 7.24
N TYR A 108 1.61 -14.15 6.50
CA TYR A 108 1.87 -15.51 6.98
C TYR A 108 2.66 -15.48 8.29
N LYS A 109 3.80 -14.78 8.29
CA LYS A 109 4.64 -14.68 9.49
C LYS A 109 3.84 -14.04 10.64
N ARG A 110 3.11 -12.96 10.39
CA ARG A 110 2.40 -12.23 11.44
C ARG A 110 1.31 -13.08 12.09
N PHE A 111 0.54 -13.83 11.31
CA PHE A 111 -0.51 -14.70 11.84
C PHE A 111 0.07 -15.89 12.61
N ARG A 112 1.21 -16.44 12.17
CA ARG A 112 1.93 -17.49 12.90
C ARG A 112 2.51 -17.01 14.22
N THR A 113 3.16 -15.84 14.23
CA THR A 113 3.82 -15.30 15.43
C THR A 113 2.81 -14.80 16.47
N TYR A 114 1.73 -14.16 16.03
CA TYR A 114 0.81 -13.45 16.91
C TYR A 114 -0.58 -14.08 16.96
N ARG A 115 -0.63 -15.41 17.07
CA ARG A 115 -1.88 -16.17 17.05
C ARG A 115 -2.87 -15.65 18.10
N ASP A 116 -2.40 -15.55 19.34
CA ASP A 116 -3.25 -15.25 20.50
C ASP A 116 -3.73 -13.80 20.50
N GLN A 117 -2.88 -12.86 20.04
CA GLN A 117 -3.26 -11.45 19.87
C GLN A 117 -4.26 -11.24 18.72
N LYS A 118 -4.43 -12.25 17.86
CA LYS A 118 -5.40 -12.26 16.76
C LYS A 118 -6.60 -13.16 17.04
N SER A 119 -6.79 -13.60 18.28
CA SER A 119 -7.92 -14.45 18.71
C SER A 119 -9.31 -13.90 18.35
N SER A 120 -9.47 -12.58 18.22
CA SER A 120 -10.71 -11.96 17.75
C SER A 120 -10.91 -11.99 16.22
N HIS A 121 -10.13 -12.79 15.47
CA HIS A 121 -10.24 -12.91 14.01
C HIS A 121 -11.64 -13.32 13.52
N GLY A 122 -12.47 -13.91 14.37
CA GLY A 122 -13.88 -14.22 14.06
C GLY A 122 -14.72 -12.98 13.73
N GLN A 123 -14.30 -11.78 14.16
CA GLN A 123 -14.96 -10.50 13.88
C GLN A 123 -14.42 -9.79 12.64
N TRP A 124 -13.43 -10.38 11.94
CA TRP A 124 -12.93 -9.80 10.71
C TRP A 124 -13.88 -10.05 9.55
N ASP A 125 -13.72 -9.26 8.50
CA ASP A 125 -14.43 -9.46 7.25
C ASP A 125 -14.10 -10.83 6.61
N GLU A 126 -14.80 -11.15 5.52
CA GLU A 126 -14.60 -12.41 4.82
C GLU A 126 -13.15 -12.58 4.32
N ALA A 127 -12.55 -11.52 3.76
CA ALA A 127 -11.18 -11.57 3.26
C ALA A 127 -10.17 -11.89 4.37
N GLY A 128 -10.26 -11.23 5.52
CA GLY A 128 -9.41 -11.46 6.67
C GLY A 128 -9.56 -12.86 7.24
N ARG A 129 -10.80 -13.37 7.34
CA ARG A 129 -11.07 -14.74 7.79
C ARG A 129 -10.54 -15.79 6.82
N ASN A 130 -10.69 -15.57 5.51
CA ASN A 130 -10.18 -16.47 4.48
C ASN A 130 -8.65 -16.53 4.50
N LEU A 131 -7.98 -15.38 4.61
CA LEU A 131 -6.52 -15.33 4.77
C LEU A 131 -6.05 -16.05 6.03
N TRP A 132 -6.74 -15.83 7.16
CA TRP A 132 -6.42 -16.51 8.41
C TRP A 132 -6.52 -18.03 8.28
N ASN A 133 -7.66 -18.53 7.78
CA ASN A 133 -7.88 -19.96 7.58
C ASN A 133 -6.83 -20.54 6.62
N CYS A 134 -6.51 -19.83 5.53
CA CYS A 134 -5.49 -20.26 4.57
C CYS A 134 -4.11 -20.40 5.21
N VAL A 135 -3.68 -19.47 6.09
CA VAL A 135 -2.42 -19.61 6.85
C VAL A 135 -2.41 -20.87 7.72
N TRP A 136 -3.54 -21.24 8.33
CA TRP A 136 -3.59 -22.39 9.23
C TRP A 136 -3.78 -23.74 8.51
N GLN A 137 -4.36 -23.72 7.31
CA GLN A 137 -4.46 -24.91 6.44
C GLN A 137 -3.13 -25.26 5.76
N ASN A 138 -2.24 -24.28 5.55
CA ASN A 138 -0.96 -24.47 4.88
C ASN A 138 0.19 -24.40 5.90
N ARG A 139 1.02 -25.45 6.00
CA ARG A 139 2.06 -25.53 7.04
C ARG A 139 3.32 -24.69 6.75
N ASP A 140 3.60 -24.43 5.49
CA ASP A 140 4.76 -23.68 5.03
C ASP A 140 4.35 -22.45 4.21
N LEU A 141 5.30 -21.55 4.02
CA LEU A 141 5.06 -20.26 3.36
C LEU A 141 4.76 -20.41 1.86
N ASP A 142 5.39 -21.38 1.21
CA ASP A 142 5.29 -21.52 -0.25
C ASP A 142 3.94 -22.11 -0.65
N THR A 143 3.46 -23.12 0.10
CA THR A 143 2.10 -23.65 -0.07
C THR A 143 1.03 -22.60 0.20
N PHE A 144 1.21 -21.79 1.25
CA PHE A 144 0.34 -20.63 1.53
C PHE A 144 0.31 -19.63 0.37
N LYS A 145 1.48 -19.24 -0.16
CA LYS A 145 1.56 -18.31 -1.30
C LYS A 145 0.86 -18.89 -2.53
N GLN A 146 1.07 -20.17 -2.83
CA GLN A 146 0.41 -20.83 -3.95
C GLN A 146 -1.12 -20.90 -3.79
N ALA A 147 -1.61 -21.16 -2.59
CA ALA A 147 -3.05 -21.23 -2.31
C ALA A 147 -3.77 -19.88 -2.50
N ILE A 148 -3.06 -18.76 -2.34
CA ILE A 148 -3.64 -17.41 -2.52
C ILE A 148 -3.49 -16.90 -3.95
N ARG A 149 -2.56 -17.44 -4.73
CA ARG A 149 -2.32 -16.96 -6.10
C ARG A 149 -3.63 -16.92 -6.87
N ILE A 150 -3.98 -15.71 -7.30
CA ILE A 150 -5.14 -15.46 -8.13
C ILE A 150 -4.78 -15.97 -9.53
N THR A 151 -5.03 -17.24 -9.79
CA THR A 151 -4.86 -17.82 -11.12
C THR A 151 -5.87 -17.16 -12.05
N VAL A 152 -5.37 -16.45 -13.07
CA VAL A 152 -6.20 -15.87 -14.13
C VAL A 152 -6.85 -17.03 -14.88
N ARG A 153 -8.19 -17.07 -14.87
CA ARG A 153 -8.93 -17.61 -16.01
C ARG A 153 -9.20 -16.46 -16.96
#